data_AF-A0AAD7FMW2-F1
#
_entry.id   AF-A0AAD7FMW2-F1
#
_cell.length_a   1.000
_cell.length_b   1.000
_cell.length_c   1.000
_cell.angle_alpha   90.00
_cell.angle_beta   90.00
_cell.angle_gamma   90.00
#
_symmetry.space_group_name_H-M   'P 1'
#
loop_
_entity.id
_entity.type
_entity.pdbx_description
1 polymer ?
#
loop_
_entity_poly.entity_id
_entity_poly.type
_entity_poly.pdbx_seq_one_letter_code
_entity_poly.pdbx_strand_id
1 'polypeptide(L)'
;VVRERWPEFDHIFVYDNATTHRKRSEGALSARTMPKSISGTRKSKNADADSNFLVSVPKRNADGTVMHDEHGSRLKEKIQMTGARFADGSPQDLYCPSDHAKHAGKFKGMEVILEERRKKGDLGDISEQALKKKNAECKPGFKCAKPD
;
A
#
# COMPACT_ATOMS: atom_id res chain seq x y z
N VAL A 1 19.68 -4.62 -17.16
CA VAL A 1 20.79 -5.48 -16.67
C VAL A 1 21.02 -6.71 -17.54
N VAL A 2 20.28 -7.82 -17.40
CA VAL A 2 20.64 -9.07 -18.14
C VAL A 2 20.52 -8.91 -19.66
N ARG A 3 19.40 -8.34 -20.14
CA ARG A 3 19.19 -8.07 -21.58
C ARG A 3 20.14 -7.03 -22.18
N GLU A 4 20.59 -6.07 -21.38
CA GLU A 4 21.55 -5.05 -21.83
C GLU A 4 22.98 -5.59 -21.89
N ARG A 5 23.31 -6.56 -21.04
CA ARG A 5 24.68 -7.05 -20.88
C ARG A 5 24.98 -8.27 -21.76
N TRP A 6 23.94 -9.03 -22.12
CA TRP A 6 24.03 -10.23 -22.96
C TRP A 6 22.84 -10.32 -23.94
N PRO A 7 22.77 -9.39 -24.90
CA PRO A 7 21.66 -9.32 -25.85
C PRO A 7 21.58 -10.50 -26.82
N GLU A 8 22.69 -11.23 -27.03
CA GLU A 8 22.78 -12.36 -27.96
C GLU A 8 22.14 -13.66 -27.47
N PHE A 9 21.77 -13.74 -26.19
CA PHE A 9 21.17 -14.93 -25.59
C PHE A 9 19.69 -14.72 -25.24
N ASP A 10 18.88 -15.75 -25.46
CA ASP A 10 17.53 -15.82 -24.94
C ASP A 10 17.55 -16.23 -23.46
N HIS A 11 17.11 -15.32 -22.59
CA HIS A 11 17.12 -15.53 -21.14
C HIS A 11 15.79 -16.11 -20.65
N ILE A 12 15.81 -17.37 -20.23
CA ILE A 12 14.66 -18.04 -19.60
C ILE A 12 14.90 -18.11 -18.09
N PHE A 13 14.06 -17.43 -17.31
CA PHE A 13 14.08 -17.54 -15.86
C PHE A 13 13.09 -18.61 -15.39
N VAL A 14 13.62 -19.69 -14.81
CA VAL A 14 12.82 -20.73 -14.16
C VAL A 14 12.89 -20.52 -12.66
N TYR A 15 11.74 -20.31 -12.02
CA TYR A 15 11.61 -20.21 -10.57
C TYR A 15 10.73 -21.34 -10.05
N ASP A 16 11.00 -21.81 -8.84
CA ASP A 16 10.06 -22.66 -8.14
C ASP A 16 8.93 -21.81 -7.53
N ASN A 17 7.83 -22.44 -7.15
CA ASN A 17 6.70 -21.77 -6.49
C ASN A 17 6.97 -21.57 -4.97
N ALA A 18 8.22 -21.51 -4.52
CA ALA A 18 8.52 -21.29 -3.12
C ALA A 18 8.00 -19.92 -2.66
N THR A 19 7.44 -19.88 -1.44
CA THR A 19 6.78 -18.68 -0.89
C THR A 19 7.73 -17.50 -0.69
N THR A 20 9.03 -17.76 -0.71
CA THR A 20 10.13 -16.79 -0.59
C THR A 20 10.30 -15.90 -1.83
N HIS A 21 9.89 -16.36 -3.03
CA HIS A 21 10.00 -15.58 -4.27
C HIS A 21 8.89 -14.52 -4.45
N ARG A 22 7.89 -14.48 -3.55
CA ARG A 22 6.77 -13.53 -3.61
C ARG A 22 6.97 -12.29 -2.73
N LYS A 23 8.21 -11.99 -2.32
CA LYS A 23 8.50 -10.82 -1.49
C LYS A 23 8.27 -9.55 -2.32
N ARG A 24 7.22 -8.80 -1.96
CA ARG A 24 6.98 -7.45 -2.50
C ARG A 24 8.02 -6.47 -1.95
N SER A 25 8.17 -5.31 -2.60
CA SER A 25 8.98 -4.21 -2.04
C SER A 25 8.51 -3.85 -0.63
N GLU A 26 9.41 -3.35 0.20
CA GLU A 26 9.14 -3.10 1.63
C GLU A 26 8.00 -2.08 1.85
N GLY A 27 7.87 -1.11 0.94
CA GLY A 27 6.75 -0.15 0.92
C GLY A 27 5.55 -0.56 0.08
N ALA A 28 5.49 -1.79 -0.46
CA ALA A 28 4.45 -2.17 -1.40
C ALA A 28 3.04 -2.01 -0.82
N LEU A 29 2.12 -1.60 -1.70
CA LEU A 29 0.72 -1.37 -1.34
C LEU A 29 0.07 -2.65 -0.80
N SER A 30 -0.55 -2.53 0.37
CA SER A 30 -1.33 -3.59 1.02
C SER A 30 -2.77 -3.13 1.18
N ALA A 31 -3.71 -3.93 0.67
CA ALA A 31 -5.15 -3.69 0.86
C ALA A 31 -5.69 -4.20 2.21
N ARG A 32 -4.90 -5.01 2.94
CA ARG A 32 -5.35 -5.56 4.23
C ARG A 32 -5.38 -4.46 5.28
N THR A 33 -6.46 -4.42 6.06
CA THR A 33 -6.67 -3.53 7.22
C THR A 33 -6.54 -2.02 6.96
N MET A 34 -6.50 -1.60 5.69
CA MET A 34 -6.54 -0.19 5.30
C MET A 34 -7.82 0.48 5.85
N PRO A 35 -7.71 1.62 6.53
CA PRO A 35 -8.87 2.31 7.06
C PRO A 35 -9.71 2.91 5.93
N LYS A 36 -11.04 2.92 6.11
CA LYS A 36 -11.96 3.54 5.15
C LYS A 36 -11.81 5.05 5.09
N SER A 37 -11.69 5.66 6.27
CA SER A 37 -11.56 7.09 6.51
C SER A 37 -10.09 7.48 6.75
N ILE A 38 -9.83 8.79 6.76
CA ILE A 38 -8.51 9.35 7.08
C ILE A 38 -8.04 8.82 8.44
N SER A 39 -6.78 8.41 8.51
CA SER A 39 -6.17 7.90 9.75
C SER A 39 -6.13 8.95 10.85
N GLY A 40 -6.34 8.53 12.10
CA GLY A 40 -6.39 9.41 13.27
C GLY A 40 -7.65 10.27 13.38
N THR A 41 -8.69 9.96 12.59
CA THR A 41 -10.03 10.54 12.77
C THR A 41 -10.91 9.63 13.63
N ARG A 42 -11.93 10.18 14.29
CA ARG A 42 -12.92 9.39 15.08
C ARG A 42 -13.61 8.27 14.30
N LYS A 43 -13.61 8.36 12.96
CA LYS A 43 -14.21 7.36 12.06
C LYS A 43 -13.24 6.24 11.67
N SER A 44 -11.95 6.35 12.01
CA SER A 44 -10.94 5.32 11.76
C SER A 44 -10.99 4.27 12.87
N LYS A 45 -10.73 2.99 12.54
CA LYS A 45 -10.61 1.91 13.54
C LYS A 45 -9.53 2.21 14.59
N ASN A 46 -8.52 3.00 14.23
CA ASN A 46 -7.56 3.59 15.16
C ASN A 46 -7.85 5.10 15.19
N ALA A 47 -8.61 5.53 16.20
CA ALA A 47 -9.15 6.90 16.30
C ALA A 47 -8.19 7.87 17.01
N ASP A 48 -7.07 7.38 17.53
CA ASP A 48 -6.03 8.21 18.13
C ASP A 48 -5.46 9.17 17.09
N ALA A 49 -5.44 10.47 17.40
CA ALA A 49 -4.93 11.51 16.51
C ALA A 49 -3.49 11.24 16.07
N ASP A 50 -2.70 10.54 16.89
CA ASP A 50 -1.32 10.18 16.58
C ASP A 50 -1.21 8.92 15.72
N SER A 51 -2.28 8.11 15.66
CA SER A 51 -2.29 6.91 14.83
C SER A 51 -2.24 7.24 13.34
N ASN A 52 -1.47 6.43 12.60
CA ASN A 52 -1.38 6.50 11.15
C ASN A 52 -1.30 5.09 10.56
N PHE A 53 -1.84 4.89 9.37
CA PHE A 53 -1.74 3.61 8.66
C PHE A 53 -0.41 3.57 7.90
N LEU A 54 0.57 2.83 8.44
CA LEU A 54 1.94 2.72 7.96
C LEU A 54 2.34 1.24 7.84
N VAL A 55 3.40 0.96 7.09
CA VAL A 55 3.98 -0.39 6.95
C VAL A 55 5.18 -0.52 7.87
N SER A 56 5.25 -1.62 8.62
CA SER A 56 6.41 -1.94 9.44
C SER A 56 7.47 -2.66 8.60
N VAL A 57 8.63 -2.04 8.46
CA VAL A 57 9.76 -2.58 7.70
C VAL A 57 10.96 -2.81 8.61
N PRO A 58 11.85 -3.77 8.31
CA PRO A 58 13.08 -3.95 9.09
C PRO A 58 13.92 -2.67 9.04
N LYS A 59 14.29 -2.15 10.20
CA LYS A 59 15.16 -0.97 10.29
C LYS A 59 16.58 -1.37 9.85
N ARG A 60 17.18 -0.57 8.97
CA ARG A 60 18.53 -0.81 8.45
C ARG A 60 19.47 0.33 8.86
N ASN A 61 20.73 -0.02 9.12
CA ASN A 61 21.81 0.95 9.32
C ASN A 61 22.26 1.58 7.99
N ALA A 62 23.15 2.58 8.06
CA ALA A 62 23.73 3.25 6.89
C ALA A 62 24.35 2.26 5.88
N ASP A 63 24.88 1.13 6.35
CA ASP A 63 25.50 0.09 5.52
C ASP A 63 24.48 -0.91 4.92
N GLY A 64 23.18 -0.72 5.16
CA GLY A 64 22.10 -1.58 4.65
C GLY A 64 21.82 -2.84 5.48
N THR A 65 22.61 -3.09 6.53
CA THR A 65 22.43 -4.21 7.46
C THR A 65 21.22 -4.02 8.37
N VAL A 66 20.43 -5.08 8.57
CA VAL A 66 19.24 -5.07 9.45
C VAL A 66 19.67 -4.97 10.91
N MET A 67 19.11 -3.99 11.62
CA MET A 67 19.36 -3.79 13.04
C MET A 67 18.57 -4.79 13.90
N HIS A 68 19.17 -5.22 15.00
CA HIS A 68 18.53 -6.05 16.01
C HIS A 68 18.53 -5.31 17.35
N ASP A 69 17.54 -5.61 18.20
CA ASP A 69 17.50 -5.14 19.57
C ASP A 69 18.46 -5.96 20.47
N GLU A 70 18.56 -5.56 21.73
CA GLU A 70 19.39 -6.23 22.75
C GLU A 70 19.03 -7.71 22.95
N HIS A 71 17.82 -8.11 22.55
CA HIS A 71 17.30 -9.47 22.64
C HIS A 71 17.45 -10.27 21.33
N GLY A 72 18.10 -9.70 20.31
CA GLY A 72 18.32 -10.34 19.01
C GLY A 72 17.11 -10.34 18.07
N SER A 73 16.02 -9.64 18.43
CA SER A 73 14.87 -9.46 17.54
C SER A 73 15.11 -8.31 16.56
N ARG A 74 14.60 -8.43 15.33
CA ARG A 74 14.77 -7.40 14.29
C ARG A 74 14.04 -6.12 14.68
N LEU A 75 14.77 -5.01 14.74
CA LEU A 75 14.16 -3.69 14.87
C LEU A 75 13.31 -3.39 13.64
N LYS A 76 12.18 -2.74 13.88
CA LYS A 76 11.26 -2.31 12.82
C LYS A 76 11.06 -0.81 12.91
N GLU A 77 10.93 -0.19 11.76
CA GLU A 77 10.46 1.19 11.62
C GLU A 77 9.16 1.23 10.82
N LYS A 78 8.41 2.31 10.96
CA LYS A 78 7.15 2.51 10.25
C LYS A 78 7.36 3.49 9.11
N ILE A 79 7.10 3.05 7.88
CA ILE A 79 7.20 3.88 6.68
C ILE A 79 5.83 4.05 6.01
N GLN A 80 5.71 5.08 5.18
CA GLN A 80 4.55 5.24 4.30
C GLN A 80 4.57 4.16 3.21
N MET A 81 3.38 3.69 2.83
CA MET A 81 3.24 2.86 1.63
C MET A 81 3.64 3.67 0.39
N THR A 82 4.26 2.97 -0.56
CA THR A 82 4.48 3.49 -1.91
C THR A 82 3.13 3.85 -2.55
N GLY A 83 3.08 5.01 -3.18
CA GLY A 83 1.92 5.48 -3.95
C GLY A 83 1.45 4.46 -4.98
N ALA A 84 0.18 4.56 -5.35
CA ALA A 84 -0.36 3.82 -6.48
C ALA A 84 -0.14 4.60 -7.79
N ARG A 85 -0.63 4.06 -8.90
CA ARG A 85 -0.71 4.77 -10.19
C ARG A 85 -2.15 4.76 -10.68
N PHE A 86 -2.51 5.82 -11.37
CA PHE A 86 -3.75 5.90 -12.15
C PHE A 86 -3.59 5.18 -13.50
N ALA A 87 -4.68 5.01 -14.25
CA ALA A 87 -4.67 4.34 -15.56
C ALA A 87 -3.83 5.08 -16.61
N ASP A 88 -3.72 6.40 -16.50
CA ASP A 88 -2.84 7.25 -17.32
C ASP A 88 -1.35 7.15 -16.93
N GLY A 89 -1.01 6.34 -15.92
CA GLY A 89 0.35 6.15 -15.40
C GLY A 89 0.80 7.20 -14.39
N SER A 90 0.02 8.27 -14.18
CA SER A 90 0.33 9.30 -13.19
C SER A 90 0.28 8.76 -11.76
N PRO A 91 1.11 9.27 -10.84
CA PRO A 91 1.15 8.77 -9.46
C PRO A 91 -0.13 9.15 -8.70
N GLN A 92 -0.60 8.22 -7.86
CA GLN A 92 -1.66 8.45 -6.88
C GLN A 92 -1.07 8.36 -5.46
N ASP A 93 -0.99 9.50 -4.79
CA ASP A 93 -0.54 9.56 -3.40
C ASP A 93 -1.60 9.02 -2.44
N LEU A 94 -1.17 8.13 -1.55
CA LEU A 94 -2.05 7.51 -0.55
C LEU A 94 -2.12 8.29 0.77
N TYR A 95 -1.20 9.24 0.94
CA TYR A 95 -1.06 10.07 2.14
C TYR A 95 -1.37 11.52 1.78
N CYS A 96 -1.94 12.25 2.73
CA CYS A 96 -2.11 13.68 2.64
C CYS A 96 -0.73 14.35 2.54
N PRO A 97 -0.58 15.41 1.72
CA PRO A 97 0.68 16.12 1.60
C PRO A 97 1.05 16.80 2.92
N SER A 98 2.33 17.14 3.08
CA SER A 98 2.87 17.70 4.34
C SER A 98 2.29 19.07 4.71
N ASP A 99 1.75 19.80 3.74
CA ASP A 99 1.09 21.10 3.89
C ASP A 99 -0.43 20.99 4.19
N HIS A 100 -0.97 19.77 4.31
CA HIS A 100 -2.40 19.58 4.55
C HIS A 100 -2.83 20.06 5.94
N ALA A 101 -3.63 21.13 5.98
CA ALA A 101 -4.05 21.87 7.17
C ALA A 101 -4.43 21.05 8.42
N LYS A 102 -5.08 19.89 8.27
CA LYS A 102 -5.56 19.07 9.40
C LYS A 102 -4.96 17.67 9.51
N HIS A 103 -4.33 17.17 8.45
CA HIS A 103 -4.06 15.75 8.28
C HIS A 103 -2.72 15.50 7.58
N ALA A 104 -1.78 16.44 7.68
CA ALA A 104 -0.46 16.34 7.07
C ALA A 104 0.20 14.97 7.31
N GLY A 105 0.62 14.30 6.24
CA GLY A 105 1.27 12.98 6.28
C GLY A 105 0.39 11.81 6.73
N LYS A 106 -0.90 12.02 7.02
CA LYS A 106 -1.84 10.95 7.38
C LYS A 106 -2.33 10.21 6.14
N PHE A 107 -2.55 8.92 6.29
CA PHE A 107 -3.15 8.11 5.23
C PHE A 107 -4.59 8.57 4.94
N LYS A 108 -4.91 8.82 3.66
CA LYS A 108 -6.16 9.44 3.20
C LYS A 108 -7.42 8.61 3.46
N GLY A 109 -7.27 7.29 3.60
CA GLY A 109 -8.42 6.38 3.68
C GLY A 109 -8.87 5.91 2.30
N MET A 110 -9.46 4.72 2.24
CA MET A 110 -9.94 4.14 0.98
C MET A 110 -11.00 4.99 0.28
N GLU A 111 -11.87 5.66 1.03
CA GLU A 111 -12.97 6.45 0.45
C GLU A 111 -12.44 7.59 -0.42
N VAL A 112 -11.49 8.36 0.10
CA VAL A 112 -10.84 9.47 -0.62
C VAL A 112 -10.05 8.95 -1.82
N ILE A 113 -9.27 7.87 -1.63
CA ILE A 113 -8.45 7.26 -2.70
C ILE A 113 -9.33 6.76 -3.86
N LEU A 114 -10.48 6.15 -3.57
CA LEU A 114 -11.41 5.68 -4.60
C LEU A 114 -12.15 6.84 -5.28
N GLU A 115 -12.50 7.89 -4.54
CA GLU A 115 -13.10 9.09 -5.11
C GLU A 115 -12.15 9.79 -6.10
N GLU A 116 -10.87 9.91 -5.75
CA GLU A 116 -9.83 10.42 -6.65
C GLU A 116 -9.76 9.59 -7.95
N ARG A 117 -9.75 8.26 -7.84
CA ARG A 117 -9.75 7.37 -9.02
C ARG A 117 -10.99 7.53 -9.88
N ARG A 118 -12.17 7.66 -9.26
CA ARG A 118 -13.42 7.91 -10.00
C ARG A 118 -13.33 9.23 -10.78
N LYS A 119 -12.88 10.31 -10.15
CA LYS A 119 -12.74 11.62 -10.80
C LYS A 119 -11.73 11.59 -11.95
N LYS A 120 -10.70 10.73 -11.85
CA LYS A 120 -9.71 10.49 -12.89
C LYS A 120 -10.24 9.63 -14.06
N GLY A 121 -11.36 8.94 -13.89
CA GLY A 121 -11.96 8.04 -14.88
C GLY A 121 -11.52 6.57 -14.77
N ASP A 122 -10.70 6.22 -13.77
CA ASP A 122 -10.11 4.88 -13.62
C ASP A 122 -11.09 3.78 -13.18
N LEU A 123 -12.29 4.17 -12.74
CA LEU A 123 -13.27 3.27 -12.14
C LEU A 123 -14.55 3.11 -12.99
N GLY A 124 -14.58 3.65 -14.22
CA GLY A 124 -15.78 3.65 -15.05
C GLY A 124 -16.97 4.36 -14.39
N ASP A 125 -18.20 3.96 -14.75
CA ASP A 125 -19.46 4.59 -14.30
C ASP A 125 -19.89 4.22 -12.87
N ILE A 126 -18.94 4.11 -11.93
CA ILE A 126 -19.29 3.88 -10.53
C ILE A 126 -19.81 5.18 -9.90
N SER A 127 -21.02 5.13 -9.35
CA SER A 127 -21.62 6.26 -8.63
C SER A 127 -20.91 6.55 -7.30
N GLU A 128 -20.95 7.80 -6.86
CA GLU A 128 -20.39 8.22 -5.58
C GLU A 128 -21.03 7.47 -4.40
N GLN A 129 -22.35 7.29 -4.46
CA GLN A 129 -23.12 6.57 -3.45
C GLN A 129 -22.68 5.10 -3.37
N ALA A 130 -22.36 4.49 -4.51
CA ALA A 130 -21.84 3.12 -4.55
C ALA A 130 -20.47 3.02 -3.86
N LEU A 131 -19.57 4.00 -4.04
CA LEU A 131 -18.28 4.04 -3.34
C LEU A 131 -18.43 4.15 -1.83
N LYS A 132 -19.29 5.07 -1.36
CA LYS A 132 -19.54 5.26 0.08
C LYS A 132 -20.14 4.03 0.76
N LYS A 133 -20.85 3.19 0.01
CA LYS A 133 -21.42 1.92 0.52
C LYS A 133 -20.41 0.75 0.53
N LYS A 134 -19.25 0.87 -0.13
CA LYS A 134 -18.23 -0.19 -0.09
C LYS A 134 -17.67 -0.34 1.33
N ASN A 135 -17.43 -1.60 1.71
CA ASN A 135 -16.76 -1.93 2.96
C ASN A 135 -15.25 -1.82 2.77
N ALA A 136 -14.55 -1.44 3.85
CA ALA A 136 -13.08 -1.36 3.84
C ALA A 136 -12.43 -2.74 3.65
N GLU A 137 -13.10 -3.77 4.15
CA GLU A 137 -12.67 -5.14 4.02
C GLU A 137 -13.87 -6.03 3.71
N CYS A 138 -13.58 -7.12 3.02
CA CYS A 138 -14.52 -8.21 2.86
C CYS A 138 -14.89 -8.72 4.25
N LYS A 139 -16.19 -8.98 4.50
CA LYS A 139 -16.62 -9.59 5.78
C LYS A 139 -15.87 -10.92 5.96
N PRO A 140 -15.57 -11.33 7.22
CA PRO A 140 -15.05 -12.68 7.47
C PRO A 140 -15.90 -13.72 6.73
N GLY A 141 -15.26 -14.56 5.92
CA GLY A 141 -15.95 -15.59 5.12
C GLY A 141 -16.41 -15.16 3.72
N PHE A 142 -16.25 -13.90 3.31
CA PHE A 142 -16.46 -13.50 1.92
C PHE A 142 -15.36 -14.10 1.04
N LYS A 143 -15.74 -15.08 0.22
CA LYS A 143 -14.86 -15.68 -0.78
C LYS A 143 -14.92 -14.79 -2.02
N CYS A 144 -13.79 -14.18 -2.40
CA CYS A 144 -13.70 -13.53 -3.71
C CYS A 144 -14.10 -14.54 -4.79
N ALA A 145 -14.87 -14.10 -5.78
CA ALA A 145 -15.08 -14.89 -6.99
C ALA A 145 -13.71 -15.27 -7.56
N LYS A 146 -13.56 -16.53 -7.97
CA LYS A 146 -12.37 -16.92 -8.72
C LYS A 146 -12.37 -16.10 -10.02
N PRO A 147 -11.22 -15.55 -10.44
CA PRO A 147 -11.15 -14.98 -11.78
C PRO A 147 -11.43 -16.09 -12.80
N ASP A 148 -12.22 -15.76 -13.83
CA ASP A 148 -12.46 -16.62 -14.98
C ASP A 148 -11.16 -16.87 -15.77
#